data_AF-A0A9X1K9T0-F1
#
_entry.id   AF-A0A9X1K9T0-F1
#
_cell.length_a   1.000
_cell.length_b   1.000
_cell.length_c   1.000
_cell.angle_alpha   90.00
_cell.angle_beta   90.00
_cell.angle_gamma   90.00
#
_symmetry.space_group_name_H-M   'P 1'
#
loop_
_entity.id
_entity.type
_entity.pdbx_description
1 polymer ?
#
loop_
_entity_poly.entity_id
_entity_poly.type
_entity_poly.pdbx_seq_one_letter_code
_entity_poly.pdbx_strand_id
1 'polypeptide(L)'
;MKQRIGNNLALIYSGALLIQDILGYPLRLEHIQTVLINSYEQLIVDTSLGSEQTVFDRVKTLLVMNSHKFLTNSDNKHTPSTIWGKVSIQKNGDIKVNIFPIPFEDLLRREFQVKDLTYLFRQLLDSGNMCAEKGRRTKRIHMNRQVLPTYEILLPSSLKSYFRL
;
A
#
# COMPACT_ATOMS: atom_id res chain seq x y z
N MET A 1 3.78 -4.68 16.03
CA MET A 1 4.33 -5.48 14.92
C MET A 1 5.74 -5.99 15.23
N LYS A 2 6.70 -5.10 15.58
CA LYS A 2 8.06 -5.47 16.02
C LYS A 2 8.10 -6.54 17.12
N GLN A 3 7.29 -6.37 18.18
CA GLN A 3 7.20 -7.33 19.30
C GLN A 3 6.67 -8.72 18.87
N ARG A 4 5.77 -8.78 17.89
CA ARG A 4 5.22 -10.05 17.37
C ARG A 4 6.25 -10.83 16.56
N ILE A 5 7.03 -10.12 15.73
CA ILE A 5 8.09 -10.73 14.92
C ILE A 5 9.23 -11.20 15.83
N GLY A 6 9.62 -10.39 16.81
CA GLY A 6 10.61 -10.77 17.82
C GLY A 6 10.21 -12.05 18.58
N ASN A 7 8.95 -12.17 19.00
CA ASN A 7 8.46 -13.37 19.67
C ASN A 7 8.54 -14.63 18.80
N ASN A 8 8.22 -14.52 17.50
CA ASN A 8 8.30 -15.66 16.58
C ASN A 8 9.75 -16.10 16.34
N LEU A 9 10.69 -15.17 16.22
CA LEU A 9 12.10 -15.48 16.07
C LEU A 9 12.69 -16.11 17.34
N ALA A 10 12.26 -15.63 18.52
CA ALA A 10 12.63 -16.23 19.80
C ALA A 10 12.13 -17.68 19.91
N LEU A 11 10.92 -17.98 19.47
CA LEU A 11 10.38 -19.35 19.44
C LEU A 11 11.21 -20.28 18.54
N ILE A 12 11.66 -19.80 17.38
CA ILE A 12 12.52 -20.59 16.47
C ILE A 12 13.86 -20.90 17.14
N TYR A 13 14.47 -19.91 17.80
CA TYR A 13 15.73 -20.10 18.52
C TYR A 13 15.58 -21.07 19.71
N SER A 14 14.50 -20.95 20.49
CA SER A 14 14.20 -21.88 21.58
C SER A 14 13.95 -23.31 21.07
N GLY A 15 13.30 -23.47 19.92
CA GLY A 15 13.14 -24.79 19.29
C GLY A 15 14.48 -25.41 18.87
N ALA A 16 15.41 -24.60 18.35
CA ALA A 16 16.75 -25.07 18.00
C ALA A 16 17.55 -25.53 19.22
N LEU A 17 17.45 -24.83 20.36
CA LEU A 17 18.06 -25.26 21.63
C LEU A 17 17.54 -26.63 22.08
N LEU A 18 16.21 -26.80 22.07
CA LEU A 18 15.59 -28.07 22.46
C LEU A 18 15.99 -29.23 21.55
N ILE A 19 16.10 -28.99 20.24
CA ILE A 19 16.55 -29.99 19.27
C ILE A 19 17.99 -30.42 19.56
N GLN A 20 18.88 -29.47 19.86
CA GLN A 20 20.26 -29.77 20.21
C GLN A 20 20.36 -30.58 21.51
N ASP A 21 19.57 -30.25 22.52
CA ASP A 21 19.54 -30.96 23.79
C ASP A 21 18.96 -32.37 23.66
N ILE A 22 17.91 -32.56 22.85
CA ILE A 22 17.23 -33.85 22.70
C ILE A 22 17.99 -34.80 21.78
N LEU A 23 18.49 -34.30 20.65
CA LEU A 23 19.10 -35.13 19.62
C LEU A 23 20.62 -35.23 19.77
N GLY A 24 21.22 -34.47 20.69
CA GLY A 24 22.67 -34.42 20.91
C GLY A 24 23.44 -33.94 19.67
N TYR A 25 22.75 -33.35 18.70
CA TYR A 25 23.36 -32.89 17.46
C TYR A 25 23.87 -31.46 17.64
N PRO A 26 25.16 -31.19 17.39
CA PRO A 26 25.72 -29.86 17.58
C PRO A 26 25.19 -28.91 16.50
N LEU A 27 24.11 -28.20 16.80
CA LEU A 27 23.62 -27.12 15.96
C LEU A 27 24.52 -25.89 16.15
N ARG A 28 24.75 -25.17 15.05
CA ARG A 28 25.48 -23.89 15.09
C ARG A 28 24.52 -22.79 15.54
N LEU A 29 24.22 -22.75 16.84
CA LEU A 29 23.26 -21.81 17.43
C LEU A 29 23.61 -20.34 17.13
N GLU A 30 24.91 -20.01 17.16
CA GLU A 30 25.40 -18.67 16.78
C GLU A 30 25.00 -18.31 15.34
N HIS A 31 25.13 -19.26 14.41
CA HIS A 31 24.75 -19.05 13.01
C HIS A 31 23.23 -18.88 12.87
N ILE A 32 22.44 -19.67 13.59
CA ILE A 32 20.98 -19.55 13.61
C ILE A 32 20.58 -18.17 14.14
N GLN A 33 21.20 -17.71 15.23
CA GLN A 33 20.97 -16.39 15.79
C GLN A 33 21.31 -15.28 14.78
N THR A 34 22.47 -15.36 14.11
CA THR A 34 22.85 -14.40 13.07
C THR A 34 21.84 -14.39 11.92
N VAL A 35 21.39 -15.55 11.44
CA VAL A 35 20.39 -15.64 10.37
C VAL A 35 19.06 -15.03 10.81
N LEU A 36 18.62 -15.26 12.05
CA LEU A 36 17.37 -14.70 12.58
C LEU A 36 17.46 -13.18 12.78
N ILE A 37 18.59 -12.66 13.27
CA ILE A 37 18.84 -11.22 13.41
C ILE A 37 18.88 -10.57 12.02
N ASN A 38 19.65 -11.14 11.08
CA ASN A 38 19.71 -10.62 9.71
C ASN A 38 18.34 -10.67 9.03
N SER A 39 17.53 -11.70 9.27
CA SER A 39 16.15 -11.78 8.76
C SER A 39 15.25 -10.72 9.41
N TYR A 40 15.42 -10.43 10.70
CA TYR A 40 14.70 -9.38 11.40
C TYR A 40 15.10 -7.99 10.88
N GLU A 41 16.39 -7.76 10.70
CA GLU A 41 16.94 -6.53 10.14
C GLU A 41 16.51 -6.37 8.69
N GLN A 42 16.58 -7.41 7.86
CA GLN A 42 16.03 -7.41 6.50
C GLN A 42 14.53 -7.17 6.48
N LEU A 43 13.75 -7.74 7.40
CA LEU A 43 12.32 -7.44 7.48
C LEU A 43 12.08 -6.00 7.93
N ILE A 44 12.87 -5.48 8.87
CA ILE A 44 12.82 -4.07 9.26
C ILE A 44 13.20 -3.20 8.06
N VAL A 45 14.28 -3.51 7.35
CA VAL A 45 14.80 -2.83 6.16
C VAL A 45 13.80 -2.95 5.01
N ASP A 46 13.17 -4.06 4.75
CA ASP A 46 12.08 -4.17 3.77
C ASP A 46 10.84 -3.38 4.22
N THR A 47 10.69 -3.15 5.53
CA THR A 47 9.69 -2.24 6.10
C THR A 47 10.17 -0.78 6.21
N SER A 48 11.47 -0.47 6.01
CA SER A 48 12.08 0.86 6.33
C SER A 48 13.18 1.37 5.39
N LEU A 49 13.61 0.62 4.38
CA LEU A 49 14.77 0.83 3.52
C LEU A 49 14.51 0.21 2.14
N GLY A 50 13.71 0.97 1.41
CA GLY A 50 13.70 1.02 -0.04
C GLY A 50 13.30 2.39 -0.58
N SER A 51 12.88 3.33 0.28
CA SER A 51 12.73 4.74 -0.05
C SER A 51 12.44 5.52 1.23
N GLU A 52 12.97 6.74 1.38
CA GLU A 52 12.43 7.76 2.30
C GLU A 52 10.93 8.05 2.04
N GLN A 53 10.38 7.47 0.97
CA GLN A 53 8.99 7.47 0.58
C GLN A 53 8.23 6.31 1.24
N THR A 54 7.21 6.65 2.01
CA THR A 54 6.20 5.73 2.56
C THR A 54 5.43 4.99 1.44
N VAL A 55 4.68 3.93 1.79
CA VAL A 55 3.73 3.28 0.85
C VAL A 55 2.81 4.31 0.20
N PHE A 56 2.37 5.30 0.97
CA PHE A 56 1.57 6.38 0.46
C PHE A 56 2.35 7.24 -0.54
N ASP A 57 3.61 7.60 -0.28
CA ASP A 57 4.44 8.36 -1.22
C ASP A 57 4.59 7.65 -2.57
N ARG A 58 4.79 6.33 -2.57
CA ARG A 58 4.81 5.55 -3.82
C ARG A 58 3.46 5.57 -4.53
N VAL A 59 2.36 5.39 -3.80
CA VAL A 59 1.00 5.51 -4.36
C VAL A 59 0.79 6.90 -4.95
N LYS A 60 1.18 7.98 -4.26
CA LYS A 60 1.10 9.35 -4.77
C LYS A 60 1.85 9.49 -6.10
N THR A 61 3.09 9.01 -6.16
CA THR A 61 3.92 9.05 -7.38
C THR A 61 3.23 8.32 -8.53
N LEU A 62 2.70 7.12 -8.31
CA LEU A 62 1.98 6.36 -9.32
C LEU A 62 0.75 7.10 -9.85
N LEU A 63 0.00 7.76 -8.97
CA LEU A 63 -1.18 8.53 -9.35
C LEU A 63 -0.82 9.79 -10.13
N VAL A 64 0.25 10.47 -9.76
CA VAL A 64 0.78 11.64 -10.48
C VAL A 64 1.29 11.23 -11.87
N MET A 65 2.08 10.16 -11.97
CA MET A 65 2.59 9.66 -13.25
C MET A 65 1.47 9.24 -14.22
N ASN A 66 0.34 8.79 -13.68
CA ASN A 66 -0.84 8.38 -14.45
C ASN A 66 -1.98 9.40 -14.38
N SER A 67 -1.70 10.68 -14.06
CA SER A 67 -2.72 11.69 -13.84
C SER A 67 -3.63 11.91 -15.07
N HIS A 68 -3.07 11.75 -16.27
CA HIS A 68 -3.77 11.84 -17.55
C HIS A 68 -4.85 10.77 -17.77
N LYS A 69 -4.92 9.73 -16.93
CA LYS A 69 -5.95 8.66 -17.00
C LYS A 69 -7.18 8.96 -16.14
N PHE A 70 -7.20 10.07 -15.42
CA PHE A 70 -8.31 10.45 -14.55
C PHE A 70 -9.19 11.51 -15.20
N LEU A 71 -10.50 11.32 -15.12
CA LEU A 71 -11.47 12.34 -15.49
C LEU A 71 -11.51 13.45 -14.46
N THR A 72 -11.62 14.69 -14.91
CA THR A 72 -11.89 15.85 -14.05
C THR A 72 -13.32 16.32 -14.28
N ASN A 73 -13.91 17.01 -13.29
CA ASN A 73 -15.27 17.54 -13.42
C ASN A 73 -15.39 18.65 -14.48
N SER A 74 -14.28 19.30 -14.82
CA SER A 74 -14.25 20.53 -15.61
C SER A 74 -14.14 20.31 -17.11
N ASP A 75 -13.70 19.13 -17.57
CA ASP A 75 -13.21 18.99 -18.95
C ASP A 75 -13.89 17.85 -19.74
N ASN A 76 -15.02 18.18 -20.38
CA ASN A 76 -15.70 17.27 -21.32
C ASN A 76 -14.94 17.12 -22.66
N LYS A 77 -13.91 17.92 -22.92
CA LYS A 77 -13.21 17.96 -24.22
C LYS A 77 -12.07 16.95 -24.34
N HIS A 78 -11.55 16.46 -23.21
CA HIS A 78 -10.43 15.51 -23.18
C HIS A 78 -10.77 14.29 -22.34
N THR A 79 -11.59 13.39 -22.91
CA THR A 79 -11.82 12.07 -22.32
C THR A 79 -10.60 11.19 -22.60
N PRO A 80 -9.90 10.67 -21.58
CA PRO A 80 -8.79 9.75 -21.77
C PRO A 80 -9.23 8.49 -22.53
N SER A 81 -8.37 7.94 -23.38
CA SER A 81 -8.63 6.66 -24.06
C SER A 81 -8.77 5.49 -23.08
N THR A 82 -8.11 5.58 -21.94
CA THR A 82 -8.24 4.63 -20.82
C THR A 82 -8.52 5.41 -19.55
N ILE A 83 -9.70 5.17 -18.95
CA ILE A 83 -10.14 5.87 -17.74
C ILE A 83 -9.86 4.99 -16.53
N TRP A 84 -9.04 5.49 -15.61
CA TRP A 84 -8.75 4.83 -14.34
C TRP A 84 -9.65 5.29 -13.20
N GLY A 85 -10.35 6.40 -13.39
CA GLY A 85 -11.32 6.90 -12.44
C GLY A 85 -11.51 8.40 -12.57
N LYS A 86 -11.78 9.06 -11.45
CA LYS A 86 -12.17 10.46 -11.39
C LYS A 86 -11.43 11.21 -10.29
N VAL A 87 -10.97 12.41 -10.59
CA VAL A 87 -10.32 13.31 -9.65
C VAL A 87 -11.16 14.58 -9.44
N SER A 88 -11.13 15.11 -8.21
CA SER A 88 -11.85 16.34 -7.83
C SER A 88 -11.16 17.03 -6.66
N ILE A 89 -11.37 18.34 -6.49
CA ILE A 89 -10.90 19.09 -5.33
C ILE A 89 -11.95 19.02 -4.20
N GLN A 90 -11.50 18.76 -2.98
CA GLN A 90 -12.33 18.81 -1.77
C GLN A 90 -12.46 20.25 -1.23
N LYS A 91 -13.42 20.47 -0.33
CA LYS A 91 -13.67 21.79 0.28
C LYS A 91 -12.45 22.36 1.02
N ASN A 92 -11.64 21.50 1.64
CA ASN A 92 -10.41 21.89 2.34
C ASN A 92 -9.23 22.16 1.38
N GLY A 93 -9.44 22.02 0.07
CA GLY A 93 -8.42 22.21 -0.95
C GLY A 93 -7.61 20.96 -1.28
N ASP A 94 -7.76 19.85 -0.58
CA ASP A 94 -7.09 18.59 -0.94
C ASP A 94 -7.68 17.96 -2.19
N ILE A 95 -6.90 17.06 -2.80
CA ILE A 95 -7.30 16.37 -4.00
C ILE A 95 -7.88 15.02 -3.62
N LYS A 96 -9.08 14.74 -4.11
CA LYS A 96 -9.74 13.45 -3.98
C LYS A 96 -9.61 12.70 -5.30
N VAL A 97 -8.91 11.57 -5.27
CA VAL A 97 -8.80 10.64 -6.40
C VAL A 97 -9.66 9.42 -6.12
N ASN A 98 -10.62 9.13 -6.99
CA ASN A 98 -11.43 7.91 -6.96
C ASN A 98 -10.96 7.02 -8.11
N ILE A 99 -10.41 5.85 -7.78
CA ILE A 99 -9.78 4.95 -8.76
C ILE A 99 -10.60 3.66 -8.83
N PHE A 100 -10.81 3.14 -10.04
CA PHE A 100 -11.47 1.85 -10.21
C PHE A 100 -10.63 0.70 -9.67
N PRO A 101 -11.23 -0.33 -9.05
CA PRO A 101 -10.49 -1.40 -8.39
C PRO A 101 -9.53 -2.13 -9.31
N ILE A 102 -10.01 -2.62 -10.46
CA ILE A 102 -9.22 -3.44 -11.39
C ILE A 102 -7.90 -2.75 -11.81
N PRO A 103 -7.92 -1.55 -12.44
CA PRO A 103 -6.67 -0.92 -12.88
C PRO A 103 -5.75 -0.54 -11.71
N PHE A 104 -6.31 -0.24 -10.54
CA PHE A 104 -5.50 0.13 -9.38
C PHE A 104 -4.83 -1.09 -8.74
N GLU A 105 -5.57 -2.17 -8.54
CA GLU A 105 -5.03 -3.39 -7.95
C GLU A 105 -3.94 -4.00 -8.84
N ASP A 106 -4.16 -4.05 -10.15
CA ASP A 106 -3.15 -4.58 -11.08
C ASP A 106 -1.87 -3.74 -11.09
N LEU A 107 -2.01 -2.41 -11.02
CA LEU A 107 -0.88 -1.50 -10.87
C LEU A 107 -0.13 -1.77 -9.56
N LEU A 108 -0.83 -1.83 -8.42
CA LEU A 108 -0.21 -2.05 -7.12
C LEU A 108 0.46 -3.42 -7.02
N ARG A 109 -0.15 -4.49 -7.54
CA ARG A 109 0.46 -5.83 -7.57
C ARG A 109 1.77 -5.83 -8.34
N ARG A 110 1.82 -5.13 -9.47
CA ARG A 110 3.02 -5.02 -10.30
C ARG A 110 4.11 -4.20 -9.60
N GLU A 111 3.76 -3.05 -9.06
CA GLU A 111 4.71 -2.09 -8.48
C GLU A 111 5.29 -2.57 -7.14
N PHE A 112 4.46 -3.19 -6.30
CA PHE A 112 4.88 -3.71 -5.01
C PHE A 112 5.29 -5.19 -5.06
N GLN A 113 5.16 -5.85 -6.23
CA GLN A 113 5.48 -7.27 -6.44
C GLN A 113 4.77 -8.20 -5.43
N VAL A 114 3.54 -7.86 -5.06
CA VAL A 114 2.72 -8.62 -4.10
C VAL A 114 1.48 -9.22 -4.76
N LYS A 115 1.06 -10.40 -4.31
CA LYS A 115 -0.21 -11.02 -4.72
C LYS A 115 -1.41 -10.48 -3.94
N ASP A 116 -1.24 -10.30 -2.63
CA ASP A 116 -2.27 -9.82 -1.71
C ASP A 116 -2.04 -8.34 -1.34
N LEU A 117 -3.04 -7.50 -1.63
CA LEU A 117 -3.03 -6.06 -1.35
C LEU A 117 -3.66 -5.71 0.00
N THR A 118 -4.13 -6.70 0.77
CA THR A 118 -4.82 -6.49 2.04
C THR A 118 -4.01 -5.67 3.02
N TYR A 119 -2.72 -5.96 3.16
CA TYR A 119 -1.84 -5.22 4.04
C TYR A 119 -1.63 -3.77 3.58
N LEU A 120 -1.44 -3.57 2.26
CA LEU A 120 -1.26 -2.25 1.65
C LEU A 120 -2.50 -1.36 1.89
N PHE A 121 -3.69 -1.88 1.61
CA PHE A 121 -4.93 -1.13 1.85
C PHE A 121 -5.16 -0.84 3.33
N ARG A 122 -4.83 -1.79 4.22
CA ARG A 122 -4.90 -1.55 5.66
C ARG A 122 -3.98 -0.41 6.08
N GLN A 123 -2.74 -0.39 5.59
CA GLN A 123 -1.78 0.66 5.90
C GLN A 123 -2.27 2.05 5.43
N LEU A 124 -2.89 2.13 4.24
CA LEU A 124 -3.44 3.40 3.73
C LEU A 124 -4.69 3.87 4.49
N LEU A 125 -5.53 2.94 4.95
CA LEU A 125 -6.71 3.23 5.76
C LEU A 125 -6.30 3.70 7.16
N ASP A 126 -5.39 2.97 7.81
CA ASP A 126 -4.90 3.28 9.16
C ASP A 126 -4.19 4.64 9.20
N SER A 127 -3.55 5.06 8.10
CA SER A 127 -2.89 6.36 7.98
C SER A 127 -3.82 7.50 7.55
N GLY A 128 -5.11 7.24 7.30
CA GLY A 128 -6.08 8.25 6.84
C GLY A 128 -5.90 8.74 5.39
N ASN A 129 -5.00 8.12 4.62
CA ASN A 129 -4.72 8.50 3.24
C ASN A 129 -5.74 7.90 2.24
N MET A 130 -6.48 6.90 2.70
CA MET A 130 -7.54 6.23 1.97
C MET A 130 -8.83 6.28 2.78
N CYS A 131 -9.95 6.49 2.08
CA CYS A 131 -11.28 6.53 2.67
C CYS A 131 -12.13 5.39 2.13
N ALA A 132 -12.96 4.81 3.00
CA ALA A 132 -13.85 3.71 2.64
C ALA A 132 -15.19 3.81 3.38
N GLU A 133 -16.22 3.16 2.81
CA GLU A 133 -17.51 2.97 3.48
C GLU A 133 -17.39 1.97 4.64
N LYS A 134 -18.25 2.10 5.66
CA LYS A 134 -18.27 1.21 6.83
C LYS A 134 -18.41 -0.25 6.38
N GLY A 135 -17.44 -1.09 6.76
CA GLY A 135 -17.40 -2.51 6.41
C GLY A 135 -16.91 -2.82 4.98
N ARG A 136 -16.47 -1.82 4.22
CA ARG A 136 -15.88 -1.99 2.88
C ARG A 136 -14.49 -1.38 2.81
N ARG A 137 -13.73 -1.74 1.78
CA ARG A 137 -12.46 -1.08 1.41
C ARG A 137 -12.64 -0.05 0.30
N THR A 138 -13.85 0.07 -0.24
CA THR A 138 -14.18 0.94 -1.37
C THR A 138 -15.26 1.94 -0.98
N LYS A 139 -15.41 2.97 -1.80
CA LYS A 139 -16.46 3.98 -1.73
C LYS A 139 -17.15 4.07 -3.08
N ARG A 140 -18.47 4.23 -3.07
CA ARG A 140 -19.25 4.32 -4.30
C ARG A 140 -19.29 5.77 -4.81
N ILE A 141 -19.06 5.94 -6.11
CA ILE A 141 -19.22 7.22 -6.79
C ILE A 141 -20.26 7.10 -7.91
N HIS A 142 -20.92 8.22 -8.19
CA HIS A 142 -21.78 8.35 -9.36
C HIS A 142 -20.94 8.84 -10.55
N MET A 143 -20.94 8.05 -11.63
CA MET A 143 -20.30 8.40 -12.88
C MET A 143 -21.20 7.93 -14.03
N ASN A 144 -21.50 8.82 -14.98
CA ASN A 144 -22.32 8.51 -16.17
C ASN A 144 -23.63 7.76 -15.84
N ARG A 145 -24.37 8.23 -14.82
CA ARG A 145 -25.62 7.63 -14.31
C ARG A 145 -25.49 6.23 -13.70
N GLN A 146 -24.27 5.72 -13.53
CA GLN A 146 -23.98 4.47 -12.86
C GLN A 146 -23.31 4.71 -11.50
N VAL A 147 -23.51 3.78 -10.57
CA VAL A 147 -22.85 3.77 -9.26
C VAL A 147 -21.72 2.75 -9.30
N LEU A 148 -20.48 3.22 -9.20
CA LEU A 148 -19.30 2.39 -9.34
C LEU A 148 -18.49 2.37 -8.04
N PRO A 149 -18.01 1.20 -7.58
CA PRO A 149 -17.09 1.12 -6.45
C PRO A 149 -15.71 1.66 -6.87
N THR A 150 -15.09 2.43 -5.98
CA THR A 150 -13.76 3.02 -6.21
C THR A 150 -12.95 3.01 -4.91
N TYR A 151 -11.64 3.08 -5.04
CA TYR A 151 -10.74 3.42 -3.96
C TYR A 151 -10.61 4.94 -3.89
N GLU A 152 -10.96 5.55 -2.76
CA GLU A 152 -10.86 6.99 -2.55
C GLU A 152 -9.53 7.29 -1.84
N ILE A 153 -8.59 7.90 -2.56
CA ILE A 153 -7.29 8.34 -2.04
C ILE A 153 -7.29 9.86 -1.91
N LEU A 154 -6.82 10.34 -0.77
CA LEU A 154 -6.65 11.76 -0.49
C LEU A 154 -5.19 12.15 -0.79
N LEU A 155 -5.00 13.14 -1.65
CA LEU A 155 -3.68 13.68 -1.98
C LEU A 155 -3.58 15.14 -1.51
N PRO A 156 -2.39 15.58 -1.08
CA PRO A 156 -2.19 16.96 -0.66
C PRO A 156 -2.41 17.93 -1.81
N SER A 157 -2.93 19.12 -1.48
CA SER A 157 -3.19 20.20 -2.43
C SER A 157 -1.96 20.65 -3.25
N SER A 158 -0.73 20.39 -2.78
CA SER A 158 0.52 20.68 -3.49
C SER A 158 0.65 19.93 -4.83
N LEU A 159 -0.09 18.84 -5.01
CA LEU A 159 -0.03 18.03 -6.24
C LEU A 159 -1.05 18.45 -7.30
N LYS A 160 -1.78 19.56 -7.10
CA LYS A 160 -2.87 19.98 -8.00
C LYS A 160 -2.39 20.18 -9.44
N SER A 161 -1.22 20.78 -9.63
CA SER A 161 -0.65 21.09 -10.95
C SER A 161 -0.44 19.85 -11.83
N TYR A 162 -0.33 18.66 -11.24
CA TYR A 162 -0.18 17.41 -11.98
C TYR A 162 -1.50 16.86 -12.51
N PHE A 163 -2.62 17.29 -11.95
CA PHE A 163 -3.96 16.91 -12.38
C PHE A 163 -4.61 18.07 -13.14
N ARG A 164 -5.47 17.76 -14.12
CA ARG A 164 -6.20 18.78 -14.91
C ARG A 164 -7.43 19.29 -14.15
N LEU A 165 -7.23 19.72 -12.90
CA LEU A 165 -8.27 20.10 -11.93
C LEU A 165 -8.66 21.57 -11.99
#